data_AF-A0A4V1BF77-F1
#
_entry.id   AF-A0A4V1BF77-F1
#
_cell.length_a   1.000
_cell.length_b   1.000
_cell.length_c   1.000
_cell.angle_alpha   90.00
_cell.angle_beta   90.00
_cell.angle_gamma   90.00
#
_symmetry.space_group_name_H-M   'P 1'
#
loop_
_entity.id
_entity.type
_entity.pdbx_description
1 polymer ?
#
loop_
_entity_poly.entity_id
_entity_poly.type
_entity_poly.pdbx_seq_one_letter_code
_entity_poly.pdbx_strand_id
1 'polypeptide(L)'
;MLPDRYRLRPPPMQAITTLLYRSPLERVVPPAVVRLLLGHYLGGPGASPSLLRRRAKDVPQFPQLFKHSMLPMFFEHQPAPDELRCPALVLTGDRSRIVAVDEARRMAELIGPQAQFRLVPGGEHFLGYIAADQVDRELRDFYARVGVT
;
A
#
# COMPACT_ATOMS: atom_id res chain seq x y z
N MET A 1 -10.23 -15.51 3.40
CA MET A 1 -9.79 -14.57 2.34
C MET A 1 -9.60 -13.21 2.98
N LEU A 2 -8.34 -12.81 3.22
CA LEU A 2 -8.05 -11.47 3.74
C LEU A 2 -8.54 -10.53 2.65
N PRO A 3 -9.07 -9.35 2.96
CA PRO A 3 -9.62 -8.52 1.92
C PRO A 3 -8.51 -8.16 0.95
N ASP A 4 -8.81 -8.61 -0.26
CA ASP A 4 -7.89 -9.06 -1.29
C ASP A 4 -7.77 -8.02 -2.40
N ARG A 5 -8.30 -6.82 -2.16
CA ARG A 5 -8.66 -5.89 -3.21
C ARG A 5 -8.24 -4.49 -2.86
N TYR A 6 -7.06 -4.14 -3.37
CA TYR A 6 -6.72 -2.74 -3.51
C TYR A 6 -7.82 -2.04 -4.33
N ARG A 7 -8.25 -0.89 -3.84
CA ARG A 7 -9.26 -0.05 -4.49
C ARG A 7 -8.67 0.61 -5.72
N LEU A 8 -8.64 -0.14 -6.81
CA LEU A 8 -8.46 0.42 -8.13
C LEU A 8 -9.79 1.07 -8.53
N ARG A 9 -9.94 2.37 -8.21
CA ARG A 9 -11.11 3.21 -8.57
C ARG A 9 -11.49 3.04 -10.06
N PRO A 10 -12.77 3.29 -10.42
CA PRO A 10 -13.34 2.89 -11.72
C PRO A 10 -12.57 3.45 -12.94
N PRO A 11 -12.86 2.95 -14.16
CA PRO A 11 -12.15 3.31 -15.38
C PRO A 11 -11.94 4.83 -15.55
N PRO A 12 -10.81 5.27 -16.14
CA PRO A 12 -9.88 4.47 -16.95
C PRO A 12 -8.64 3.94 -16.20
N MET A 13 -8.35 4.41 -14.98
CA MET A 13 -7.07 4.13 -14.31
C MET A 13 -6.87 2.64 -14.03
N GLN A 14 -7.94 1.93 -13.67
CA GLN A 14 -7.92 0.46 -13.50
C GLN A 14 -7.54 -0.28 -14.79
N ALA A 15 -8.05 0.15 -15.94
CA ALA A 15 -7.77 -0.48 -17.24
C ALA A 15 -6.30 -0.28 -17.64
N ILE A 16 -5.79 0.95 -17.48
CA ILE A 16 -4.38 1.27 -17.74
C ILE A 16 -3.47 0.43 -16.83
N THR A 17 -3.81 0.34 -15.54
CA THR A 17 -3.02 -0.42 -14.56
C THR A 17 -3.03 -1.91 -14.87
N THR A 18 -4.18 -2.48 -15.23
CA THR A 18 -4.31 -3.89 -15.64
C THR A 18 -3.51 -4.18 -16.91
N LEU A 19 -3.58 -3.28 -17.90
CA LEU A 19 -2.85 -3.44 -19.16
C LEU A 19 -1.33 -3.37 -18.94
N LEU A 20 -0.86 -2.41 -18.12
CA LEU A 20 0.55 -2.28 -17.76
C LEU A 20 1.07 -3.53 -17.03
N TYR A 21 0.24 -4.13 -16.16
CA TYR A 21 0.60 -5.35 -15.45
C TYR A 21 0.69 -6.56 -16.39
N ARG A 22 -0.33 -6.79 -17.22
CA ARG A 22 -0.43 -8.00 -18.05
C ARG A 22 0.45 -8.00 -19.31
N SER A 23 0.85 -6.83 -19.79
CA SER A 23 1.57 -6.69 -21.06
C SER A 23 2.98 -6.11 -20.84
N PRO A 24 3.99 -6.48 -21.66
CA PRO A 24 5.38 -5.99 -21.55
C PRO A 24 5.55 -4.54 -22.04
N LEU A 25 4.73 -3.62 -21.51
CA LEU A 25 4.61 -2.25 -21.96
C LEU A 25 5.48 -1.26 -21.18
N GLU A 26 6.14 -1.69 -20.10
CA GLU A 26 6.98 -0.84 -19.26
C GLU A 26 8.17 -0.20 -20.00
N ARG A 27 8.55 -0.77 -21.16
CA ARG A 27 9.59 -0.22 -22.05
C ARG A 27 9.09 0.88 -22.97
N VAL A 28 7.78 0.94 -23.22
CA VAL A 28 7.16 1.87 -24.20
C VAL A 28 6.23 2.88 -23.55
N VAL A 29 5.71 2.58 -22.35
CA VAL A 29 4.83 3.49 -21.60
C VAL A 29 5.65 4.68 -21.10
N PRO A 30 5.24 5.92 -21.41
CA PRO A 30 5.93 7.10 -20.91
C PRO A 30 5.99 7.09 -19.37
N PRO A 31 7.15 7.36 -18.75
CA PRO A 31 7.27 7.41 -17.29
C PRO A 31 6.27 8.36 -16.62
N ALA A 32 5.87 9.43 -17.31
CA ALA A 32 4.83 10.35 -16.84
C ALA A 32 3.49 9.67 -16.55
N VAL A 33 3.08 8.69 -17.38
CA VAL A 33 1.83 7.94 -17.18
C VAL A 33 1.90 7.10 -15.90
N VAL A 34 3.02 6.41 -15.68
CA VAL A 34 3.23 5.60 -14.47
C VAL A 34 3.25 6.48 -13.22
N ARG A 35 3.92 7.65 -13.29
CA ARG A 35 3.93 8.62 -12.18
C ARG A 35 2.52 9.17 -11.90
N LEU A 36 1.70 9.39 -12.92
CA LEU A 36 0.30 9.78 -12.76
C LEU A 36 -0.50 8.70 -12.01
N LEU A 37 -0.31 7.42 -12.33
CA LEU A 37 -0.93 6.30 -11.59
C LEU A 37 -0.50 6.31 -10.13
N LEU A 38 0.81 6.45 -9.85
CA LEU A 38 1.33 6.56 -8.47
C LEU A 38 0.64 7.68 -7.69
N GLY A 39 0.62 8.89 -8.23
CA GLY A 39 0.00 10.04 -7.58
C GLY A 39 -1.51 9.89 -7.41
N HIS A 40 -2.19 9.24 -8.35
CA HIS A 40 -3.63 8.99 -8.28
C HIS A 40 -3.99 8.02 -7.15
N TYR A 41 -3.28 6.89 -7.06
CA TYR A 41 -3.59 5.84 -6.10
C TYR A 41 -3.08 6.14 -4.69
N LEU A 42 -1.87 6.67 -4.58
CA LEU A 42 -1.18 6.81 -3.29
C LEU A 42 -1.16 8.23 -2.73
N GLY A 43 -1.57 9.22 -3.53
CA GLY A 43 -1.51 10.62 -3.11
C GLY A 43 -2.68 11.08 -2.25
N GLY A 44 -2.36 11.87 -1.22
CA GLY A 44 -3.29 12.51 -0.29
C GLY A 44 -2.79 13.87 0.21
N PRO A 45 -3.51 14.52 1.13
CA PRO A 45 -3.13 15.82 1.69
C PRO A 45 -1.67 15.93 2.17
N GLY A 46 -1.16 14.96 2.92
CA GLY A 46 0.20 14.93 3.45
C GLY A 46 1.23 14.50 2.40
N ALA A 47 0.89 13.52 1.55
CA ALA A 47 1.73 13.09 0.44
C ALA A 47 1.07 13.47 -0.90
N SER A 48 1.15 14.75 -1.27
CA SER A 48 0.39 15.25 -2.42
C SER A 48 0.73 14.51 -3.74
N PRO A 49 -0.25 14.29 -4.64
CA PRO A 49 0.01 13.62 -5.92
C PRO A 49 1.11 14.30 -6.75
N SER A 50 1.25 15.63 -6.67
CA SER A 50 2.34 16.35 -7.34
C SER A 50 3.70 16.07 -6.70
N LEU A 51 3.78 16.03 -5.38
CA LEU A 51 4.99 15.67 -4.65
C LEU A 51 5.46 14.25 -5.01
N LEU A 52 4.55 13.27 -4.97
CA LEU A 52 4.85 11.89 -5.33
C LEU A 52 5.35 11.77 -6.77
N ARG A 53 4.66 12.42 -7.72
CA ARG A 53 5.09 12.46 -9.14
C ARG A 53 6.47 13.07 -9.31
N ARG A 54 6.77 14.14 -8.57
CA ARG A 54 8.06 14.82 -8.61
C ARG A 54 9.16 13.90 -8.09
N ARG A 55 8.97 13.27 -6.93
CA ARG A 55 9.95 12.34 -6.34
C ARG A 55 10.19 11.11 -7.22
N ALA A 56 9.12 10.56 -7.81
CA ALA A 56 9.22 9.43 -8.74
C ALA A 56 9.93 9.77 -10.06
N LYS A 57 10.22 11.05 -10.34
CA LYS A 57 11.06 11.43 -11.48
C LYS A 57 12.51 10.97 -11.31
N ASP A 58 12.98 10.96 -10.07
CA ASP A 58 14.38 10.72 -9.73
C ASP A 58 14.68 9.22 -9.53
N VAL A 59 13.66 8.36 -9.64
CA VAL A 59 13.80 6.91 -9.52
C VAL A 59 14.23 6.33 -10.87
N PRO A 60 15.41 5.68 -10.96
CA PRO A 60 15.85 5.00 -12.18
C PRO A 60 14.86 3.90 -12.58
N GLN A 61 14.59 3.77 -13.89
CA GLN A 61 13.73 2.70 -14.42
C GLN A 61 12.36 2.60 -13.71
N PHE A 62 11.79 3.77 -13.33
CA PHE A 62 10.55 3.82 -12.56
C PHE A 62 9.39 2.98 -13.14
N PRO A 63 9.12 2.95 -14.46
CA PRO A 63 8.10 2.07 -15.03
C PRO A 63 8.31 0.58 -14.73
N GLN A 64 9.55 0.10 -14.84
CA GLN A 64 9.92 -1.28 -14.55
C GLN A 64 9.74 -1.57 -13.05
N LEU A 65 10.25 -0.68 -12.20
CA LEU A 65 10.11 -0.81 -10.75
C LEU A 65 8.63 -0.85 -10.33
N PHE A 66 7.83 0.10 -10.83
CA PHE A 66 6.40 0.15 -10.54
C PHE A 66 5.69 -1.14 -11.00
N LYS A 67 5.96 -1.59 -12.23
CA LYS A 67 5.35 -2.81 -12.76
C LYS A 67 5.72 -4.05 -11.97
N HIS A 68 6.99 -4.24 -11.64
CA HIS A 68 7.47 -5.51 -11.08
C HIS A 68 7.44 -5.55 -9.54
N SER A 69 7.35 -4.40 -8.87
CA SER A 69 7.33 -4.35 -7.40
C SER A 69 5.99 -3.91 -6.82
N MET A 70 5.24 -3.04 -7.50
CA MET A 70 3.97 -2.54 -6.96
C MET A 70 2.75 -3.24 -7.52
N LEU A 71 2.70 -3.50 -8.83
CA LEU A 71 1.51 -4.10 -9.45
C LEU A 71 1.21 -5.53 -8.99
N PRO A 72 2.20 -6.41 -8.70
CA PRO A 72 1.91 -7.74 -8.16
C PRO A 72 1.17 -7.66 -6.81
N MET A 73 1.47 -6.66 -5.98
CA MET A 73 0.71 -6.43 -4.75
C MET A 73 -0.77 -6.17 -5.03
N PHE A 74 -1.11 -5.52 -6.14
CA PHE A 74 -2.50 -5.21 -6.49
C PHE A 74 -3.27 -6.37 -7.13
N PHE A 75 -2.57 -7.28 -7.83
CA PHE A 75 -3.21 -8.29 -8.68
C PHE A 75 -2.95 -9.75 -8.27
N GLU A 76 -1.85 -10.01 -7.56
CA GLU A 76 -1.40 -11.37 -7.20
C GLU A 76 -1.48 -11.65 -5.70
N HIS A 77 -1.64 -10.63 -4.86
CA HIS A 77 -1.74 -10.82 -3.42
C HIS A 77 -2.97 -11.69 -3.11
N GLN A 78 -2.74 -12.91 -2.61
CA GLN A 78 -3.76 -13.91 -2.27
C GLN A 78 -3.42 -14.55 -0.94
N PRO A 79 -3.57 -13.82 0.16
CA PRO A 79 -3.05 -14.30 1.42
C PRO A 79 -3.99 -15.36 2.04
N ALA A 80 -3.40 -16.37 2.67
CA ALA A 80 -4.12 -17.51 3.24
C ALA A 80 -4.29 -17.38 4.77
N PRO A 81 -5.35 -17.96 5.35
CA PRO A 81 -5.46 -18.08 6.81
C PRO A 81 -4.24 -18.79 7.39
N ASP A 82 -3.71 -18.29 8.50
CA ASP A 82 -2.57 -18.88 9.24
C ASP A 82 -1.27 -19.02 8.43
N GLU A 83 -1.17 -18.36 7.27
CA GLU A 83 0.06 -18.27 6.46
C GLU A 83 1.20 -17.64 7.27
N LEU A 84 0.86 -16.64 8.07
CA LEU A 84 1.76 -15.97 9.00
C LEU A 84 1.56 -16.52 10.40
N ARG A 85 2.56 -17.24 10.92
CA ARG A 85 2.52 -17.85 12.26
C ARG A 85 3.18 -17.00 13.35
N CYS A 86 3.66 -15.82 13.02
CA CYS A 86 4.30 -14.90 13.95
C CYS A 86 3.31 -13.82 14.43
N PRO A 87 3.56 -13.20 15.59
CA PRO A 87 2.88 -11.97 15.97
C PRO A 87 3.00 -10.94 14.85
N ALA A 88 1.91 -10.26 14.53
CA ALA A 88 1.85 -9.29 13.44
C ALA A 88 1.16 -8.01 13.88
N LEU A 89 1.59 -6.89 13.31
CA LEU A 89 0.92 -5.60 13.47
C LEU A 89 0.45 -5.11 12.09
N VAL A 90 -0.85 -4.87 11.97
CA VAL A 90 -1.46 -4.25 10.79
C VAL A 90 -1.83 -2.81 11.13
N LEU A 91 -1.09 -1.88 10.52
CA LEU A 91 -1.36 -0.45 10.59
C LEU A 91 -2.08 0.02 9.33
N THR A 92 -3.17 0.76 9.48
CA THR A 92 -3.85 1.43 8.36
C THR A 92 -4.27 2.84 8.72
N GLY A 93 -4.43 3.69 7.71
CA GLY A 93 -4.98 5.03 7.87
C GLY A 93 -6.38 5.14 7.26
N ASP A 94 -7.26 5.91 7.88
CA ASP A 94 -8.65 6.11 7.42
C ASP A 94 -8.78 6.95 6.14
N ARG A 95 -7.72 7.67 5.72
CA ARG A 95 -7.66 8.45 4.48
C ARG A 95 -6.91 7.74 3.35
N SER A 96 -6.48 6.50 3.56
CA SER A 96 -5.91 5.68 2.49
C SER A 96 -6.90 5.54 1.33
N ARG A 97 -6.48 5.92 0.13
CA ARG A 97 -7.33 5.85 -1.08
C ARG A 97 -7.32 4.47 -1.73
N ILE A 98 -6.36 3.64 -1.37
CA ILE A 98 -6.07 2.37 -2.03
C ILE A 98 -6.39 1.15 -1.15
N VAL A 99 -6.38 1.30 0.18
CA VAL A 99 -6.77 0.25 1.13
C VAL A 99 -7.81 0.83 2.09
N ALA A 100 -8.97 0.21 2.19
CA ALA A 100 -9.99 0.59 3.16
C ALA A 100 -9.64 0.16 4.58
N VAL A 101 -10.22 0.82 5.58
CA VAL A 101 -10.11 0.41 6.98
C VAL A 101 -10.65 -1.00 7.20
N ASP A 102 -11.84 -1.30 6.67
CA ASP A 102 -12.45 -2.64 6.81
C ASP A 102 -11.64 -3.71 6.08
N GLU A 103 -10.95 -3.31 5.00
CA GLU A 103 -10.02 -4.20 4.31
C GLU A 103 -8.82 -4.48 5.26
N ALA A 104 -8.09 -3.48 5.71
CA ALA A 104 -6.98 -3.74 6.63
C ALA A 104 -7.41 -4.47 7.94
N ARG A 105 -8.62 -4.25 8.46
CA ARG A 105 -9.13 -4.97 9.64
C ARG A 105 -9.31 -6.46 9.36
N ARG A 106 -10.01 -6.81 8.29
CA ARG A 106 -10.17 -8.23 7.91
C ARG A 106 -8.82 -8.83 7.49
N MET A 107 -7.83 -8.01 7.11
CA MET A 107 -6.44 -8.45 6.96
C MET A 107 -5.81 -8.88 8.29
N ALA A 108 -6.07 -8.18 9.39
CA ALA A 108 -5.60 -8.66 10.69
C ALA A 108 -6.30 -9.96 11.12
N GLU A 109 -7.62 -10.04 10.93
CA GLU A 109 -8.44 -11.18 11.40
C GLU A 109 -8.00 -12.53 10.85
N LEU A 110 -7.56 -12.59 9.59
CA LEU A 110 -7.18 -13.85 8.96
C LEU A 110 -5.68 -14.15 9.03
N ILE A 111 -4.85 -13.17 9.41
CA ILE A 111 -3.49 -13.50 9.86
C ILE A 111 -3.58 -14.39 11.10
N GLY A 112 -4.57 -14.12 11.95
CA GLY A 112 -4.93 -14.96 13.08
C GLY A 112 -5.02 -14.17 14.39
N PRO A 113 -5.34 -14.83 15.50
CA PRO A 113 -5.54 -14.19 16.80
C PRO A 113 -4.31 -13.46 17.35
N GLN A 114 -3.11 -13.78 16.84
CA GLN A 114 -1.85 -13.13 17.17
C GLN A 114 -1.63 -11.78 16.46
N ALA A 115 -2.48 -11.43 15.49
CA ALA A 115 -2.40 -10.16 14.79
C ALA A 115 -3.07 -9.03 15.56
N GLN A 116 -2.44 -7.87 15.55
CA GLN A 116 -3.00 -6.63 16.09
C GLN A 116 -3.41 -5.72 14.94
N PHE A 117 -4.63 -5.19 14.99
CA PHE A 117 -5.06 -4.13 14.10
C PHE A 117 -5.02 -2.77 14.81
N ARG A 118 -4.44 -1.76 14.16
CA ARG A 118 -4.45 -0.37 14.63
C ARG A 118 -4.78 0.58 13.48
N LEU A 119 -5.68 1.51 13.79
CA LEU A 119 -6.06 2.60 12.91
C LEU A 119 -5.28 3.86 13.30
N VAL A 120 -4.71 4.53 12.30
CA VAL A 120 -4.07 5.84 12.42
C VAL A 120 -5.05 6.90 11.90
N PRO A 121 -5.71 7.69 12.78
CA PRO A 121 -6.67 8.70 12.34
C PRO A 121 -6.02 9.78 11.47
N GLY A 122 -6.66 10.12 10.36
CA GLY A 122 -6.10 11.01 9.35
C GLY A 122 -4.96 10.41 8.53
N GLY A 123 -4.58 9.15 8.77
CA GLY A 123 -3.47 8.48 8.10
C GLY A 123 -3.75 8.21 6.62
N GLU A 124 -2.74 8.43 5.80
CA GLU A 124 -2.75 8.12 4.36
C GLU A 124 -2.02 6.80 4.07
N HIS A 125 -1.81 6.44 2.81
CA HIS A 125 -1.10 5.20 2.47
C HIS A 125 0.37 5.22 2.94
N PHE A 126 1.02 6.38 2.88
CA PHE A 126 2.40 6.57 3.34
C PHE A 126 2.47 6.93 4.83
N LEU A 127 1.91 6.06 5.68
CA LEU A 127 1.82 6.29 7.14
C LEU A 127 3.16 6.67 7.78
N GLY A 128 4.24 5.98 7.44
CA GLY A 128 5.58 6.25 7.99
C GLY A 128 6.14 7.63 7.66
N TYR A 129 5.59 8.32 6.65
CA TYR A 129 6.01 9.68 6.29
C TYR A 129 5.06 10.75 6.82
N ILE A 130 3.76 10.45 6.91
CA ILE A 130 2.73 11.44 7.23
C ILE A 130 2.32 11.39 8.71
N ALA A 131 2.49 10.24 9.36
CA ALA A 131 2.11 10.02 10.74
C ALA A 131 3.24 9.32 11.51
N ALA A 132 4.50 9.69 11.24
CA ALA A 132 5.71 9.05 11.77
C ALA A 132 5.65 8.85 13.30
N ASP A 133 5.37 9.90 14.08
CA ASP A 133 5.31 9.81 15.54
C ASP A 133 4.26 8.82 16.05
N GLN A 134 3.13 8.69 15.34
CA GLN A 134 2.12 7.71 15.70
C GLN A 134 2.53 6.29 15.30
N VAL A 135 3.06 6.12 14.09
CA VAL A 135 3.59 4.83 13.62
C VAL A 135 4.70 4.33 14.55
N ASP A 136 5.63 5.20 14.93
CA ASP A 136 6.73 4.88 15.84
C ASP A 136 6.24 4.44 17.22
N ARG A 137 5.20 5.10 17.75
CA ARG A 137 4.58 4.67 19.01
C ARG A 137 3.96 3.29 18.89
N GLU A 138 3.16 3.04 17.86
CA GLU A 138 2.53 1.73 17.66
C GLU A 138 3.56 0.62 17.45
N LEU A 139 4.66 0.91 16.75
CA LEU A 139 5.78 -0.03 16.56
C LEU A 139 6.49 -0.33 17.88
N ARG A 140 6.82 0.69 18.69
CA ARG A 140 7.45 0.49 20.00
C ARG A 140 6.57 -0.33 20.93
N ASP A 141 5.28 -0.02 21.00
CA ASP A 141 4.34 -0.75 21.83
C ASP A 141 4.15 -2.19 21.35
N PHE A 142 4.25 -2.44 20.04
CA PHE A 142 4.22 -3.78 19.48
C PHE A 142 5.50 -4.56 19.83
N TYR A 143 6.68 -3.97 19.61
CA TYR A 143 7.97 -4.61 19.89
C TYR A 143 8.14 -4.94 21.38
N ALA A 144 7.79 -4.02 22.27
CA ALA A 144 7.80 -4.27 23.72
C ALA A 144 6.91 -5.47 24.10
N ARG A 145 5.74 -5.62 23.45
CA ARG A 145 4.83 -6.76 23.69
C ARG A 145 5.38 -8.09 23.18
N VAL A 146 6.10 -8.10 22.07
CA VAL A 146 6.66 -9.33 21.48
C VAL A 146 8.08 -9.65 21.99
N GLY A 147 8.60 -8.88 22.94
CA GLY A 147 9.89 -9.12 23.57
C GLY A 147 11.08 -8.74 22.70
N VAL A 148 10.90 -7.82 21.75
CA VAL A 148 11.99 -7.24 20.94
C VAL A 148 12.30 -5.87 21.54
N THR A 149 13.49 -5.72 22.12
CA THR A 149 14.01 -4.45 22.68
C THR A 149 15.09 -3.86 21.80
#